data_AF-A0A968QFJ0-F1
#
_entry.id   AF-A0A968QFJ0-F1
#
_cell.length_a   1.000
_cell.length_b   1.000
_cell.length_c   1.000
_cell.angle_alpha   90.00
_cell.angle_beta   90.00
_cell.angle_gamma   90.00
#
_symmetry.space_group_name_H-M   'P 1'
#
loop_
_entity.id
_entity.type
_entity.pdbx_description
1 polymer ?
#
loop_
_entity_poly.entity_id
_entity_poly.type
_entity_poly.pdbx_seq_one_letter_code
_entity_poly.pdbx_strand_id
1 'polypeptide(L)' 'MIANGNLNSFNPQNVYFAFTAANADGVEHIRFRNGAIEFEDLFGGGDNDFNDMVVQVAIATTTV' A
#
# COMPACT_ATOMS: atom_id res chain seq x y z
N MET A 1 -0.40 -5.05 1.52
CA MET A 1 1.07 -5.12 1.54
C MET A 1 1.52 -5.85 2.80
N ILE A 2 2.70 -6.49 2.82
CA ILE A 2 3.33 -6.94 4.08
C ILE A 2 4.23 -5.79 4.52
N ALA A 3 3.82 -5.08 5.56
CA ALA A 3 4.49 -3.89 6.03
C ALA A 3 5.53 -4.24 7.10
N ASN A 4 6.74 -3.70 6.96
CA ASN A 4 7.86 -3.88 7.90
C ASN A 4 8.02 -5.33 8.42
N GLY A 5 8.04 -6.31 7.51
CA GLY A 5 8.09 -7.73 7.82
C GLY A 5 8.50 -8.59 6.63
N ASN A 6 8.65 -9.90 6.85
CA ASN A 6 8.87 -10.88 5.79
C ASN A 6 7.89 -12.06 5.94
N LEU A 7 7.85 -12.95 4.95
CA LEU A 7 6.93 -14.10 4.95
C LEU A 7 7.10 -15.05 6.16
N ASN A 8 8.26 -15.04 6.81
CA ASN A 8 8.56 -15.87 7.99
C ASN A 8 8.27 -15.17 9.32
N SER A 9 8.00 -13.86 9.30
CA SER A 9 7.65 -13.05 10.48
C SER A 9 6.32 -12.31 10.26
N PHE A 10 5.40 -12.96 9.55
CA PHE A 10 4.10 -12.40 9.20
C PHE A 10 3.31 -11.99 10.44
N ASN A 11 2.91 -10.72 10.50
CA ASN A 11 1.93 -10.22 11.46
C ASN A 11 0.66 -9.81 10.69
N PRO A 12 -0.49 -10.47 10.90
CA PRO A 12 -1.73 -10.12 10.20
C PRO A 12 -2.22 -8.69 10.51
N GLN A 13 -1.78 -8.08 11.61
CA GLN A 13 -2.11 -6.69 11.93
C GLN A 13 -1.37 -5.69 11.03
N ASN A 14 -0.25 -6.08 10.43
CA ASN A 14 0.56 -5.26 9.51
C ASN A 14 0.30 -5.67 8.05
N VAL A 15 -0.92 -6.11 7.75
CA VAL A 15 -1.39 -6.39 6.40
C VAL A 15 -2.42 -5.34 6.02
N TYR A 16 -2.07 -4.52 5.04
CA TYR A 16 -2.93 -3.44 4.61
C TYR A 16 -3.61 -3.69 3.27
N PHE A 17 -4.88 -3.28 3.21
CA PHE A 17 -5.82 -3.40 2.12
C PHE A 17 -6.18 -2.02 1.58
N ALA A 18 -6.68 -1.99 0.33
CA ALA A 18 -7.20 -0.78 -0.30
C ALA A 18 -8.56 -0.32 0.28
N PHE A 19 -9.15 -1.12 1.16
CA PHE A 19 -10.39 -0.80 1.85
C PHE A 19 -10.09 -0.54 3.33
N THR A 20 -10.14 0.72 3.75
CA THR A 20 -9.77 1.17 5.11
C THR A 20 -10.41 0.35 6.22
N ALA A 21 -11.69 -0.02 6.10
CA ALA A 21 -12.38 -0.78 7.14
C ALA A 21 -11.92 -2.26 7.25
N ALA A 22 -11.09 -2.74 6.32
CA ALA A 22 -10.42 -4.04 6.45
C ALA A 22 -9.04 -3.94 7.14
N ASN A 23 -8.49 -2.73 7.33
CA ASN A 23 -7.21 -2.54 8.00
C ASN A 23 -7.40 -2.67 9.52
N ALA A 24 -6.46 -3.34 10.19
CA ALA A 24 -6.56 -3.66 11.61
C ALA A 24 -6.55 -2.40 12.52
N ASP A 25 -5.95 -1.31 12.04
CA ASP A 25 -5.93 0.01 12.70
C ASP A 25 -7.03 0.95 12.22
N GLY A 26 -7.79 0.58 11.19
CA GLY A 26 -8.81 1.43 10.59
C GLY A 26 -8.26 2.66 9.87
N VAL A 27 -6.98 2.66 9.47
CA VAL A 27 -6.33 3.77 8.76
C VAL A 27 -6.25 3.48 7.25
N GLU A 28 -6.23 4.53 6.43
CA GLU A 28 -5.96 4.40 4.99
C GLU A 28 -4.46 4.18 4.77
N HIS A 29 -4.08 3.08 4.13
CA HIS A 29 -2.67 2.79 3.80
C HIS A 29 -2.39 2.69 2.30
N ILE A 30 -3.44 2.67 1.48
CA ILE A 30 -3.32 2.59 0.03
C ILE A 30 -4.21 3.67 -0.55
N ARG A 31 -3.61 4.59 -1.31
CA ARG A 31 -4.29 5.73 -1.92
C ARG A 31 -4.11 5.70 -3.43
N PHE A 32 -5.14 6.12 -4.15
CA PHE A 32 -5.08 6.32 -5.60
C PHE A 32 -5.03 7.81 -5.90
N ARG A 33 -3.92 8.29 -6.45
CA ARG A 33 -3.71 9.71 -6.77
C ARG A 33 -2.89 9.82 -8.06
N ASN A 34 -3.28 10.73 -8.94
CA ASN A 34 -2.54 11.04 -10.19
C ASN A 34 -2.19 9.83 -11.07
N GLY A 35 -3.04 8.79 -11.08
CA GLY A 35 -2.80 7.57 -11.86
C GLY A 35 -1.75 6.63 -11.25
N ALA A 36 -1.35 6.84 -10.00
CA ALA A 36 -0.49 5.97 -9.23
C ALA A 36 -1.25 5.36 -8.03
N ILE A 37 -0.71 4.24 -7.54
CA ILE A 37 -1.08 3.61 -6.28
C ILE A 37 0.02 3.96 -5.28
N GLU A 38 -0.32 4.72 -4.25
CA GLU A 38 0.56 5.26 -3.21
C GLU A 38 0.34 4.47 -1.90
N PHE A 39 1.40 4.17 -1.16
CA PHE A 39 1.38 3.24 -0.02
C PHE A 39 2.04 3.85 1.22
N GLU A 40 1.47 3.56 2.40
CA GLU A 40 2.01 3.85 3.74
C GLU A 40 2.18 2.53 4.52
N ASP A 41 3.37 2.24 5.03
CA ASP A 41 3.75 0.92 5.55
C ASP A 41 3.76 0.81 7.09
N LEU A 42 3.51 1.90 7.81
CA LEU A 42 3.50 1.90 9.28
C LEU A 42 2.09 1.85 9.88
N PHE A 43 1.89 0.95 10.85
CA PHE A 43 0.64 0.82 11.60
C PHE A 43 0.28 2.15 12.27
N GLY A 44 -0.99 2.56 12.15
CA GLY A 44 -1.46 3.85 12.66
C GLY A 44 -1.18 5.04 11.71
N GLY A 45 -0.65 4.79 10.52
CA GLY A 45 -0.56 5.78 9.44
C GLY A 45 0.73 6.58 9.37
N GLY A 46 1.77 6.22 10.15
CA GLY A 46 3.11 6.81 10.03
C GLY A 46 3.12 8.34 9.93
N ASP A 47 3.78 8.87 8.90
CA ASP A 47 3.82 10.31 8.60
C ASP A 47 2.74 10.76 7.60
N ASN A 48 1.96 9.81 7.05
CA ASN A 48 0.81 10.01 6.17
C ASN A 48 1.16 10.67 4.83
N ASP A 49 2.39 10.50 4.33
CA ASP A 49 2.80 11.03 3.04
C ASP A 49 2.60 10.04 1.87
N PHE A 50 2.42 8.74 2.18
CA PHE A 50 2.13 7.65 1.25
C PHE A 50 3.23 7.43 0.19
N ASN A 51 4.48 7.75 0.51
CA ASN A 51 5.60 7.61 -0.41
C ASN A 51 6.50 6.39 -0.14
N ASP A 52 6.18 5.55 0.85
CA ASP A 52 6.92 4.32 1.16
C ASP A 52 7.01 3.38 -0.05
N MET A 53 5.94 3.36 -0.86
CA MET A 53 5.95 2.79 -2.20
C MET A 53 4.98 3.53 -3.10
N VAL A 54 5.38 3.78 -4.35
CA VAL A 54 4.52 4.37 -5.39
C VAL A 54 4.58 3.50 -6.64
N VAL A 55 3.42 3.02 -7.10
CA VAL A 55 3.29 2.15 -8.27
C VAL A 55 2.52 2.87 -9.37
N GLN A 56 3.16 3.05 -10.52
CA GLN A 56 2.51 3.51 -11.74
C GLN A 56 2.58 2.43 -12.81
N VAL A 57 1.46 2.16 -13.46
CA VAL A 57 1.35 1.13 -14.51
C VAL A 57 1.13 1.80 -15.85
N ALA A 58 2.02 1.53 -16.80
CA ALA A 58 1.86 1.94 -18.19
C ALA A 58 1.76 0.69 -19.08
N ILE A 59 0.78 0.68 -19.98
CA ILE A 59 0.64 -0.37 -20.98
C ILE A 59 1.32 0.11 -22.26
N ALA A 60 2.40 -0.56 -22.67
CA ALA A 60 3.02 -0.32 -23.96
C ALA A 60 2.24 -1.08 -25.04
N THR A 61 1.72 -0.37 -26.03
CA THR A 61 1.16 -1.02 -27.23
C THR A 61 2.30 -1.31 -28.19
N THR A 62 2.61 -2.58 -28.41
CA THR A 62 3.44 -3.00 -29.53
C THR A 62 2.53 -3.23 -30.74
N THR A 63 2.62 -2.37 -31.74
CA THR A 63 2.00 -2.64 -33.03
C THR A 63 2.81 -3.75 -33.71
N VAL A 64 2.16 -4.88 -34.01
CA VAL A 64 2.73 -6.01 -34.79
C VAL A 64 2.67 -5.76 -36.28
#